data_AF-A0A1G0EHH6-F1
#
_entry.id   AF-A0A1G0EHH6-F1
#
_cell.length_a   1.000
_cell.length_b   1.000
_cell.length_c   1.000
_cell.angle_alpha   90.00
_cell.angle_beta   90.00
_cell.angle_gamma   90.00
#
_symmetry.space_group_name_H-M   'P 1'
#
loop_
_entity.id
_entity.type
_entity.pdbx_description
1 polymer ?
#
loop_
_entity_poly.entity_id
_entity_poly.type
_entity_poly.pdbx_seq_one_letter_code
_entity_poly.pdbx_strand_id
1 'polypeptide(L)'
;MFHVILYQPEIPPNTGNIIRLCANTGCRLHLVRPLGFTLEDKQLIRAGLDYHEFASLCVHDTLPECLSEFDPERVFALTTKGSQAFHQVRYRAGDAFLFGPESRGLPAEVL
;
A
#
# COMPACT_ATOMS: atom_id res chain seq x y z
N MET A 1 -4.47 -2.98 -14.19
CA MET A 1 -4.55 -3.13 -12.73
C MET A 1 -3.51 -2.22 -12.09
N PHE A 2 -3.79 -1.56 -10.97
CA PHE A 2 -2.79 -0.79 -10.22
C PHE A 2 -2.47 -1.48 -8.89
N HIS A 3 -1.28 -1.21 -8.36
CA HIS A 3 -0.82 -1.77 -7.09
C HIS A 3 -0.59 -0.65 -6.08
N VAL A 4 -1.09 -0.81 -4.85
CA VAL A 4 -0.83 0.07 -3.72
C VAL A 4 0.01 -0.71 -2.72
N ILE A 5 1.18 -0.18 -2.35
CA ILE A 5 2.09 -0.79 -1.38
C ILE A 5 2.20 0.13 -0.17
N LEU A 6 1.82 -0.37 1.00
CA LEU A 6 2.02 0.31 2.28
C LEU A 6 3.24 -0.29 2.98
N TYR A 7 4.31 0.49 3.08
CA TYR A 7 5.52 0.10 3.77
C TYR A 7 5.38 0.36 5.27
N GLN A 8 5.28 -0.73 6.06
CA GLN A 8 5.24 -0.70 7.52
C GLN A 8 4.15 0.23 8.10
N PRO A 9 2.87 0.09 7.68
CA PRO A 9 1.79 0.98 8.11
C PRO A 9 1.55 0.90 9.62
N GLU A 10 1.20 2.02 10.24
CA GLU A 10 1.15 2.13 11.70
C GLU A 10 -0.27 2.26 12.24
N ILE A 11 -1.16 2.90 11.48
CA ILE A 11 -2.49 3.29 11.97
C ILE A 11 -3.57 2.39 11.33
N PRO A 12 -4.22 1.49 12.10
CA PRO A 12 -5.20 0.55 11.56
C PRO A 12 -6.36 1.21 10.78
N PRO A 13 -6.97 2.32 11.25
CA PRO A 13 -8.01 3.02 10.49
C PRO A 13 -7.60 3.45 9.09
N ASN A 14 -6.37 3.90 8.89
CA ASN A 14 -5.87 4.31 7.58
C ASN A 14 -5.78 3.11 6.64
N THR A 15 -5.24 2.00 7.14
CA THR A 15 -5.18 0.75 6.36
C THR A 15 -6.57 0.25 6.02
N GLY A 16 -7.53 0.29 6.96
CA GLY A 16 -8.93 -0.07 6.70
C GLY A 16 -9.56 0.77 5.59
N ASN A 17 -9.35 2.09 5.61
CA ASN A 17 -9.82 2.99 4.55
C ASN A 17 -9.16 2.69 3.19
N ILE A 18 -7.87 2.34 3.18
CA ILE A 18 -7.14 2.01 1.96
C ILE A 18 -7.57 0.65 1.39
N ILE A 19 -7.90 -0.33 2.24
CA ILE A 19 -8.51 -1.60 1.79
C ILE A 19 -9.82 -1.29 1.06
N ARG A 20 -10.70 -0.47 1.65
CA ARG A 20 -11.96 -0.05 1.03
C ARG A 20 -11.74 0.68 -0.30
N LEU A 21 -10.76 1.58 -0.35
CA LEU A 21 -10.39 2.28 -1.58
C LEU A 21 -9.97 1.29 -2.67
N CYS A 22 -9.11 0.33 -2.34
CA CYS A 22 -8.63 -0.68 -3.27
C CYS A 22 -9.78 -1.56 -3.78
N ALA A 23 -10.69 -2.01 -2.91
CA ALA A 23 -11.88 -2.75 -3.30
C ALA A 23 -12.77 -1.96 -4.29
N ASN A 24 -13.00 -0.67 -4.03
CA ASN A 24 -13.84 0.19 -4.87
C ASN A 24 -13.19 0.59 -6.21
N THR A 25 -11.85 0.65 -6.26
CA THR A 25 -11.10 1.05 -7.46
C THR A 25 -10.57 -0.13 -8.25
N GLY A 26 -10.69 -1.34 -7.71
CA GLY A 26 -10.13 -2.55 -8.25
C GLY A 26 -8.63 -2.72 -7.99
N CYS A 27 -7.93 -1.77 -7.36
CA CYS A 27 -6.48 -1.88 -7.10
C CYS A 27 -6.14 -3.08 -6.21
N ARG A 28 -4.92 -3.63 -6.39
CA ARG A 28 -4.37 -4.64 -5.48
C ARG A 28 -3.60 -3.97 -4.34
N LEU A 29 -3.80 -4.43 -3.11
CA LEU A 29 -3.17 -3.85 -1.92
C LEU A 29 -2.10 -4.80 -1.37
N HIS A 30 -0.92 -4.25 -1.10
CA HIS A 30 0.22 -4.93 -0.53
C HIS A 30 0.62 -4.24 0.78
N LEU A 31 0.77 -4.99 1.86
CA LEU A 31 1.29 -4.48 3.14
C LEU A 31 2.66 -5.10 3.41
N VAL A 32 3.67 -4.29 3.70
CA VAL A 32 5.01 -4.76 4.06
C VAL A 32 5.20 -4.64 5.56
N ARG A 33 5.65 -5.73 6.20
CA ARG A 33 5.90 -5.79 7.65
C ARG A 33 7.14 -4.99 8.10
N PRO A 34 7.24 -4.68 9.41
CA PRO A 34 6.25 -4.91 10.45
C PRO A 34 5.04 -3.97 10.33
N LEU A 35 3.84 -4.51 10.59
CA LEU A 35 2.63 -3.70 10.74
C LEU A 35 2.57 -3.19 12.18
N GLY A 36 2.17 -1.93 12.37
CA GLY A 36 1.95 -1.35 13.71
C GLY A 36 0.69 -1.86 14.42
N PHE A 37 -0.04 -2.80 13.81
CA PHE A 37 -1.31 -3.35 14.29
C PHE A 37 -1.50 -4.80 13.82
N THR A 38 -2.54 -5.47 14.33
CA THR A 38 -2.96 -6.81 13.87
C THR A 38 -4.08 -6.70 12.84
N LEU A 39 -4.10 -7.61 11.84
CA LEU A 39 -5.17 -7.62 10.83
C LEU A 39 -6.54 -8.00 11.40
N GLU A 40 -6.55 -8.61 12.58
CA GLU A 40 -7.74 -8.98 13.36
C GLU A 40 -8.29 -7.82 14.19
N ASP A 41 -7.68 -6.63 14.12
CA ASP A 41 -8.13 -5.47 14.87
C ASP A 41 -9.59 -5.14 14.52
N LYS A 42 -10.42 -4.97 15.57
CA LYS A 42 -11.83 -4.59 15.45
C LYS A 42 -12.03 -3.31 14.64
N GLN A 43 -11.01 -2.45 14.58
CA GLN A 43 -11.04 -1.24 13.77
C GLN A 43 -11.02 -1.52 12.25
N LEU A 44 -10.31 -2.57 11.81
CA LEU A 44 -10.35 -3.03 10.42
C LEU A 44 -11.71 -3.67 10.08
N ILE A 45 -12.27 -4.45 11.02
CA ILE A 45 -13.59 -5.05 10.89
C ILE A 45 -14.69 -3.97 10.81
N ARG A 46 -14.57 -2.90 11.61
CA ARG A 46 -15.50 -1.76 11.60
C ARG A 46 -15.47 -0.93 10.33
N ALA A 47 -14.40 -0.99 9.55
CA ALA A 47 -14.39 -0.41 8.22
C ALA A 47 -15.37 -1.10 7.26
N GLY A 48 -16.12 -2.11 7.74
CA GLY A 48 -17.18 -2.83 7.05
C GLY A 48 -16.65 -3.88 6.09
N LEU A 49 -15.39 -4.30 6.27
CA LEU A 49 -14.66 -5.07 5.29
C LEU A 49 -15.31 -6.43 5.08
N ASP A 50 -15.91 -6.64 3.91
CA ASP A 50 -16.44 -7.95 3.54
C ASP A 50 -15.28 -8.87 3.13
N TYR A 51 -15.49 -10.19 3.20
CA TYR A 51 -14.45 -11.18 2.87
C TYR A 51 -13.86 -11.00 1.47
N HIS A 52 -14.66 -10.47 0.52
CA HIS A 52 -14.21 -10.14 -0.83
C HIS A 52 -13.19 -8.99 -0.87
N GLU A 53 -13.24 -8.05 0.06
CA GLU A 53 -12.30 -6.91 0.11
C GLU A 53 -10.93 -7.33 0.64
N PHE A 54 -10.88 -8.42 1.40
CA PHE A 54 -9.62 -9.08 1.78
C PHE A 54 -9.00 -9.90 0.64
N ALA A 55 -9.76 -10.28 -0.39
CA ALA A 55 -9.23 -11.13 -1.47
C ALA A 55 -8.14 -10.44 -2.31
N SER A 56 -8.09 -9.11 -2.31
CA SER A 56 -7.07 -8.30 -2.99
C SER A 56 -5.92 -7.83 -2.08
N LEU A 57 -5.89 -8.27 -0.82
CA LEU A 57 -4.88 -7.93 0.16
C LEU A 57 -3.77 -8.98 0.22
N CYS A 58 -2.52 -8.57 0.06
CA CYS A 58 -1.33 -9.39 0.24
C CYS A 58 -0.45 -8.81 1.34
N VAL A 59 0.10 -9.66 2.21
CA VAL A 59 1.03 -9.23 3.27
C VAL A 59 2.38 -9.89 3.05
N HIS A 60 3.42 -9.07 3.14
CA HIS A 60 4.80 -9.39 2.80
C HIS A 60 5.70 -9.14 4.00
N ASP A 61 6.71 -10.00 4.21
CA ASP A 61 7.67 -9.79 5.30
C ASP A 61 8.65 -8.67 4.93
N THR A 62 8.99 -8.54 3.65
CA THR A 62 9.90 -7.50 3.16
C THR A 62 9.43 -6.83 1.86
N LEU A 63 9.97 -5.63 1.57
CA LEU A 63 9.66 -4.93 0.31
C LEU A 63 10.18 -5.69 -0.93
N PRO A 64 11.39 -6.29 -0.94
CA PRO A 64 11.82 -7.12 -2.05
C PRO A 64 10.90 -8.30 -2.37
N GLU A 65 10.37 -8.99 -1.34
CA GLU A 65 9.38 -10.06 -1.53
C GLU A 65 8.07 -9.52 -2.12
N CYS A 66 7.62 -8.35 -1.65
CA CYS A 66 6.46 -7.69 -2.22
C CYS A 66 6.65 -7.40 -3.72
N LEU A 67 7.81 -6.86 -4.10
CA LEU A 67 8.08 -6.50 -5.50
C LEU A 67 8.25 -7.75 -6.38
N SER A 68 8.81 -8.85 -5.87
CA SER A 68 8.98 -10.08 -6.64
C SER A 68 7.67 -10.84 -6.89
N GLU A 69 6.62 -10.65 -6.07
CA GLU A 69 5.33 -11.33 -6.27
C GLU A 69 4.66 -10.95 -7.59
N PHE A 70 4.79 -9.68 -8.02
CA PHE A 70 4.08 -9.16 -9.19
C PHE A 70 4.96 -8.40 -10.17
N ASP A 71 6.27 -8.29 -9.88
CA ASP A 71 7.33 -7.76 -10.75
C ASP A 71 6.93 -6.47 -11.50
N PRO A 72 6.66 -5.37 -10.76
CA PRO A 72 6.20 -4.13 -11.38
C PRO A 72 7.27 -3.51 -12.28
N GLU A 73 6.89 -3.16 -13.51
CA GLU A 73 7.77 -2.41 -14.42
C GLU A 73 8.09 -1.00 -13.88
N ARG A 74 7.18 -0.40 -13.11
CA ARG A 74 7.35 0.94 -12.52
C ARG A 74 6.81 1.00 -11.10
N VAL A 75 7.64 1.53 -10.21
CA VAL A 75 7.27 1.86 -8.83
C VAL A 75 7.42 3.36 -8.62
N PHE A 76 6.38 3.99 -8.09
CA PHE A 76 6.36 5.40 -7.74
C PHE A 76 6.38 5.52 -6.21
N ALA A 77 7.48 6.00 -5.66
CA ALA A 77 7.59 6.31 -4.24
C ALA A 77 6.96 7.69 -3.94
N LEU A 78 5.99 7.72 -3.03
CA LEU A 78 5.37 8.96 -2.59
C LEU A 78 6.08 9.48 -1.35
N THR A 79 6.76 10.62 -1.51
CA THR A 79 7.54 11.28 -0.47
C THR A 79 7.45 12.79 -0.59
N THR A 80 7.53 13.49 0.55
CA THR A 80 7.62 14.97 0.59
C THR A 80 8.95 15.48 0.05
N LYS A 81 9.95 14.60 -0.11
CA LYS A 81 11.27 14.90 -0.69
C LYS A 81 11.31 14.73 -2.21
N GLY A 82 10.19 14.41 -2.85
CA GLY A 82 10.11 14.19 -4.29
C GLY A 82 10.23 15.50 -5.08
N SER A 83 10.83 15.43 -6.27
CA SER A 83 11.03 16.59 -7.15
C SER A 83 9.95 16.74 -8.22
N GLN A 84 9.15 15.70 -8.48
CA GLN A 84 8.10 15.70 -9.49
C GLN A 84 6.71 15.66 -8.85
N ALA A 85 5.81 16.54 -9.30
CA ALA A 85 4.44 16.55 -8.82
C ALA A 85 3.66 15.34 -9.35
N PHE A 86 2.92 14.64 -8.48
CA PHE A 86 2.23 13.38 -8.82
C PHE A 86 1.25 13.49 -10.00
N HIS A 87 0.64 14.66 -10.22
CA HIS A 87 -0.35 14.88 -11.29
C HIS A 87 0.30 15.12 -12.67
N GLN A 88 1.62 15.29 -12.75
CA GLN A 88 2.35 15.46 -14.00
C GLN A 88 2.76 14.11 -14.62
N VAL A 89 2.66 13.03 -13.87
CA VAL A 89 3.02 11.68 -14.32
C VAL A 89 1.89 11.10 -15.16
N ARG A 90 2.24 10.44 -16.26
CA ARG A 90 1.31 9.61 -17.04
C ARG A 90 1.36 8.17 -16.54
N TYR A 91 0.41 7.85 -15.67
CA TYR A 91 0.25 6.51 -15.13
C TYR A 91 -0.30 5.54 -16.18
N ARG A 92 0.02 4.26 -16.03
CA ARG A 92 -0.47 3.17 -16.86
C ARG A 92 -0.76 1.95 -16.00
N ALA A 93 -1.62 1.08 -16.50
CA ALA A 93 -1.88 -0.20 -15.84
C ALA A 93 -0.55 -0.95 -15.60
N GLY A 94 -0.42 -1.54 -14.41
CA GLY A 94 0.79 -2.21 -13.92
C GLY A 94 1.62 -1.36 -12.96
N ASP A 95 1.39 -0.05 -12.90
CA ASP A 95 2.13 0.82 -11.98
C ASP A 95 1.86 0.48 -10.51
N ALA A 96 2.92 0.55 -9.70
CA ALA A 96 2.85 0.42 -8.26
C ALA A 96 3.09 1.76 -7.56
N PHE A 97 2.29 2.04 -6.53
CA PHE A 97 2.38 3.24 -5.69
C PHE A 97 2.86 2.84 -4.30
N LEU A 98 4.07 3.26 -3.94
CA LEU A 98 4.71 2.93 -2.68
C LEU A 98 4.58 4.09 -1.69
N PHE A 99 3.93 3.81 -0.56
CA PHE A 99 3.71 4.76 0.53
C PHE A 99 4.48 4.32 1.76
N GLY A 100 5.06 5.28 2.46
CA GLY A 100 5.69 5.04 3.76
C GLY A 100 4.71 5.03 4.93
N PRO A 101 5.19 4.71 6.14
CA PRO A 101 4.46 4.86 7.40
C PRO A 101 4.11 6.32 7.65
N GLU A 102 3.03 6.54 8.38
CA GLU A 102 2.47 7.86 8.64
C GLU A 102 3.43 8.78 9.41
N SER A 103 4.19 8.22 10.38
CA SER A 103 5.08 9.02 11.23
C SER A 103 6.38 9.46 10.56
N ARG A 104 6.95 8.62 9.67
CA ARG A 104 8.33 8.80 9.18
C ARG A 104 8.47 8.84 7.65
N GLY A 105 7.46 8.44 6.90
CA GLY A 105 7.57 8.26 5.45
C GLY A 105 8.60 7.19 5.08
N LEU A 106 8.92 7.08 3.78
CA LEU A 106 9.86 6.06 3.30
C LEU A 106 11.30 6.35 3.77
N PRO A 107 12.05 5.31 4.18
CA PRO A 107 13.45 5.47 4.57
C PRO A 107 14.34 5.73 3.35
N ALA A 108 15.54 6.26 3.57
CA ALA A 108 16.42 6.73 2.49
C ALA A 108 16.91 5.58 1.60
N GLU A 109 17.10 4.39 2.14
CA GLU A 109 17.49 3.19 1.40
C GLU A 109 16.38 2.65 0.46
N VAL A 110 15.15 3.15 0.59
CA VAL A 110 14.01 2.81 -0.27
C VAL A 110 13.73 3.89 -1.32
N LEU A 111 14.19 5.13 -1.10
CA LEU A 111 14.01 6.28 -2.00
C LEU A 111 15.13 6.38 -3.04
#